data_AF-A0A838W0M7-F1
#
_entry.id   AF-A0A838W0M7-F1
#
_cell.length_a   1.000
_cell.length_b   1.000
_cell.length_c   1.000
_cell.angle_alpha   90.00
_cell.angle_beta   90.00
_cell.angle_gamma   90.00
#
_symmetry.space_group_name_H-M   'P 1'
#
loop_
_entity.id
_entity.type
_entity.pdbx_description
1 polymer ?
#
loop_
_entity_poly.entity_id
_entity_poly.type
_entity_poly.pdbx_seq_one_letter_code
_entity_poly.pdbx_strand_id
1 'polypeptide(L)'
;MILDDKLVNTIKLISLKNAIDFNNNIKPEVVISKTFSYVKDSKKNIKDIIPEIKKIISELSSLSLDEKKVLYDKIINDQNHFLTNLNTGNNQPILKNDGENKNQIPEKKSTDNQQLPVLPQLIGANYGDVVTRFPPEPNGYPHIGHAKAAIIDEEYARMYNGKLILRFDDTNPVKEKLEYYAAIAEGLEWLKVKPSIVKNTSDDMGILYEYGRKLIQRNCAYVCECNPELIKVNRSNGVSCNCRSNEVEHNLNEFENMIAGEYRQNECIVRYSGEMDSLNTAMRDPTLFRIIEGSHPKLGNKYT
;
A
#
# COMPACT_ATOMS: atom_id res chain seq x y z
N MET A 1 -35.52 0.14 -15.82
CA MET A 1 -35.45 0.69 -14.45
C MET A 1 -34.35 1.74 -14.46
N ILE A 2 -34.60 2.97 -14.00
CA ILE A 2 -33.56 4.03 -14.05
C ILE A 2 -32.54 3.72 -12.95
N LEU A 3 -31.32 3.36 -13.35
CA LEU A 3 -30.19 3.26 -12.42
C LEU A 3 -29.85 4.68 -11.94
N ASP A 4 -29.51 4.83 -10.66
CA ASP A 4 -28.99 6.11 -10.18
C ASP A 4 -27.61 6.39 -10.82
N ASP A 5 -27.32 7.66 -11.08
CA ASP A 5 -26.09 8.07 -11.79
C ASP A 5 -24.82 7.59 -11.08
N LYS A 6 -24.89 7.44 -9.75
CA LYS A 6 -23.80 6.90 -8.92
C LYS A 6 -23.50 5.45 -9.26
N LEU A 7 -24.52 4.60 -9.36
CA LEU A 7 -24.37 3.19 -9.73
C LEU A 7 -23.91 3.04 -11.19
N VAL A 8 -24.44 3.86 -12.11
CA VAL A 8 -23.98 3.86 -13.51
C VAL A 8 -22.50 4.19 -13.61
N ASN A 9 -22.04 5.25 -12.93
CA ASN A 9 -20.63 5.64 -12.93
C ASN A 9 -19.74 4.58 -12.26
N THR A 10 -20.24 3.91 -11.22
CA THR A 10 -19.52 2.80 -10.58
C THR A 10 -19.33 1.62 -11.55
N ILE A 11 -20.37 1.23 -12.29
CA ILE A 11 -20.28 0.17 -13.31
C ILE A 11 -19.28 0.55 -14.41
N LYS A 12 -19.31 1.81 -14.86
CA LYS A 12 -18.36 2.33 -15.86
C LYS A 12 -16.91 2.27 -15.36
N LEU A 13 -16.64 2.71 -14.13
CA LEU A 13 -15.29 2.66 -13.55
C LEU A 13 -14.75 1.24 -13.40
N ILE A 14 -15.57 0.31 -12.92
CA ILE A 14 -15.18 -1.11 -12.80
C ILE A 14 -14.87 -1.70 -14.18
N SER A 15 -15.69 -1.38 -15.19
CA SER A 15 -15.53 -1.86 -16.56
C SER A 15 -14.29 -1.30 -17.23
N LEU A 16 -14.05 0.01 -17.10
CA LEU A 16 -12.89 0.70 -17.68
C LEU A 16 -11.58 0.24 -17.03
N LYS A 17 -11.54 0.12 -15.70
CA LYS A 17 -10.39 -0.44 -14.98
C LYS A 17 -10.09 -1.87 -15.43
N ASN A 18 -11.13 -2.69 -15.60
CA ASN A 18 -10.96 -4.04 -16.12
C ASN A 18 -10.40 -4.05 -17.55
N ALA A 19 -10.81 -3.14 -18.43
CA ALA A 19 -10.22 -3.02 -19.75
C ALA A 19 -8.74 -2.62 -19.70
N ILE A 20 -8.38 -1.66 -18.84
CA ILE A 20 -7.00 -1.17 -18.69
C ILE A 20 -6.08 -2.28 -18.16
N ASP A 21 -6.54 -3.03 -17.16
CA ASP A 21 -5.78 -4.10 -16.53
C ASP A 21 -5.62 -5.35 -17.44
N PHE A 22 -6.50 -5.53 -18.43
CA PHE A 22 -6.56 -6.73 -19.28
C PHE A 22 -6.56 -6.42 -20.79
N ASN A 23 -5.57 -5.65 -21.25
CA ASN A 23 -5.30 -5.40 -22.69
C ASN A 23 -6.56 -5.04 -23.50
N ASN A 24 -7.31 -4.03 -23.03
CA ASN A 24 -8.51 -3.50 -23.68
C ASN A 24 -9.77 -4.38 -23.63
N ASN A 25 -9.71 -5.54 -22.96
CA ASN A 25 -10.81 -6.50 -22.88
C ASN A 25 -11.60 -6.37 -21.56
N ILE A 26 -12.92 -6.23 -21.65
CA ILE A 26 -13.81 -6.15 -20.49
C ILE A 26 -14.44 -7.53 -20.29
N LYS A 27 -14.15 -8.18 -19.16
CA LYS A 27 -14.72 -9.47 -18.76
C LYS A 27 -16.04 -9.26 -18.01
N PRO A 28 -17.20 -9.60 -18.60
CA PRO A 28 -18.51 -9.27 -18.00
C PRO A 28 -18.73 -9.92 -16.63
N GLU A 29 -18.26 -11.15 -16.42
CA GLU A 29 -18.42 -11.85 -15.14
C GLU A 29 -17.70 -11.15 -13.99
N VAL A 30 -16.52 -10.58 -14.26
CA VAL A 30 -15.72 -9.83 -13.27
C VAL A 30 -16.44 -8.52 -12.92
N VAL A 31 -16.96 -7.81 -13.93
CA VAL A 31 -17.69 -6.56 -13.72
C VAL A 31 -18.98 -6.81 -12.92
N ILE A 32 -19.75 -7.84 -13.26
CA ILE A 32 -20.98 -8.21 -12.56
C ILE A 32 -20.69 -8.59 -11.10
N SER A 33 -19.66 -9.41 -10.84
CA SER A 33 -19.27 -9.82 -9.48
C SER A 33 -18.81 -8.64 -8.62
N LYS A 34 -17.99 -7.74 -9.17
CA LYS A 34 -17.55 -6.52 -8.46
C LYS A 34 -18.70 -5.54 -8.23
N THR A 35 -19.61 -5.41 -9.20
CA THR A 35 -20.81 -4.57 -9.04
C THR A 35 -21.74 -5.14 -7.98
N PHE A 36 -21.93 -6.46 -7.91
CA PHE A 36 -22.74 -7.10 -6.87
C PHE A 36 -22.25 -6.79 -5.45
N SER A 37 -20.93 -6.78 -5.27
CA SER A 37 -20.32 -6.44 -3.98
C SER A 37 -20.66 -5.01 -3.52
N TYR A 38 -20.91 -4.10 -4.47
CA TYR A 38 -21.32 -2.72 -4.21
C TYR A 38 -22.85 -2.55 -4.02
N VAL A 39 -23.65 -3.39 -4.67
CA VAL A 39 -25.12 -3.30 -4.70
C VAL A 39 -25.78 -4.06 -3.53
N LYS A 40 -25.01 -4.85 -2.78
CA LYS A 40 -25.49 -5.69 -1.65
C LYS A 40 -26.24 -4.92 -0.56
N ASP A 41 -26.01 -3.62 -0.43
CA ASP A 41 -26.71 -2.70 0.50
C ASP A 41 -27.92 -1.98 -0.12
N SER A 42 -28.21 -2.19 -1.41
CA SER A 42 -29.35 -1.57 -2.09
C SER A 42 -30.55 -2.53 -2.14
N LYS A 43 -31.76 -2.01 -1.94
CA LYS A 43 -33.03 -2.78 -2.03
C LYS A 43 -33.33 -3.35 -3.45
N LYS A 44 -32.39 -3.26 -4.41
CA LYS A 44 -32.59 -3.65 -5.82
C LYS A 44 -32.12 -5.08 -6.05
N ASN A 45 -32.92 -5.87 -6.78
CA ASN A 45 -32.56 -7.24 -7.14
C ASN A 45 -31.51 -7.24 -8.27
N ILE A 46 -30.41 -7.97 -8.10
CA ILE A 46 -29.30 -7.98 -9.06
C ILE A 46 -29.73 -8.48 -10.45
N LYS A 47 -30.71 -9.38 -10.52
CA LYS A 47 -31.23 -9.91 -11.80
C LYS A 47 -31.78 -8.79 -12.69
N ASP A 48 -32.25 -7.71 -12.10
CA ASP A 48 -32.84 -6.58 -12.82
C ASP A 48 -31.79 -5.58 -13.34
N ILE A 49 -30.55 -5.66 -12.86
CA ILE A 49 -29.45 -4.73 -13.19
C ILE A 49 -28.47 -5.34 -14.22
N ILE A 50 -28.40 -6.67 -14.32
CA ILE A 50 -27.53 -7.39 -15.27
C ILE A 50 -27.72 -6.91 -16.73
N PRO A 51 -28.95 -6.69 -17.25
CA PRO A 51 -29.13 -6.21 -18.62
C PRO A 51 -28.46 -4.85 -18.86
N GLU A 52 -28.55 -3.93 -17.90
CA GLU A 52 -27.96 -2.59 -17.98
C GLU A 52 -26.43 -2.65 -17.86
N ILE A 53 -25.88 -3.51 -16.99
CA ILE A 53 -24.42 -3.74 -16.92
C ILE A 53 -23.91 -4.20 -18.29
N LYS A 54 -24.59 -5.16 -18.93
CA LYS A 54 -24.19 -5.65 -20.26
C LYS A 54 -24.26 -4.56 -21.32
N LYS A 55 -25.27 -3.69 -21.27
CA LYS A 55 -25.40 -2.54 -22.16
C LYS A 55 -24.21 -1.57 -22.00
N ILE A 56 -23.89 -1.18 -20.77
CA ILE A 56 -22.75 -0.30 -20.48
C ILE A 56 -21.43 -0.93 -20.94
N ILE A 57 -21.21 -2.23 -20.70
CA ILE A 57 -20.02 -2.93 -21.17
C ILE A 57 -19.94 -2.91 -22.71
N SER A 58 -21.06 -3.12 -23.40
CA SER A 58 -21.11 -3.08 -24.86
C SER A 58 -20.73 -1.69 -25.39
N GLU A 59 -21.26 -0.62 -24.78
CA GLU A 59 -20.95 0.77 -25.14
C GLU A 59 -19.47 1.12 -24.89
N LEU A 60 -18.89 0.60 -23.81
CA LEU A 60 -17.47 0.83 -23.52
C LEU A 60 -16.56 -0.03 -24.38
N SER A 61 -16.99 -1.21 -24.80
CA SER A 61 -16.15 -2.14 -25.59
C SER A 61 -15.81 -1.59 -26.98
N SER A 62 -16.64 -0.71 -27.54
CA SER A 62 -16.39 -0.07 -28.84
C SER A 62 -15.31 1.02 -28.79
N LEU A 63 -14.89 1.46 -27.61
CA LEU A 63 -13.83 2.47 -27.43
C LEU A 63 -12.43 1.85 -27.56
N SER A 64 -11.50 2.63 -28.10
CA SER A 64 -10.07 2.32 -28.05
C SER A 64 -9.52 2.36 -26.62
N LEU A 65 -8.34 1.79 -26.41
CA LEU A 65 -7.71 1.76 -25.09
C LEU A 65 -7.41 3.17 -24.56
N ASP A 66 -7.03 4.10 -25.44
CA ASP A 66 -6.72 5.48 -25.07
C ASP A 66 -8.00 6.25 -24.72
N GLU A 67 -9.09 6.06 -25.47
CA GLU A 67 -10.40 6.64 -25.14
C GLU A 67 -10.94 6.11 -23.80
N LYS A 68 -10.74 4.82 -23.52
CA LYS A 68 -11.12 4.22 -22.23
C LYS A 68 -10.34 4.81 -21.06
N LYS A 69 -9.04 5.07 -21.22
CA LYS A 69 -8.21 5.73 -20.19
C LYS A 69 -8.68 7.15 -19.94
N VAL A 70 -8.89 7.94 -21.00
CA VAL A 70 -9.41 9.31 -20.90
C VAL A 70 -10.77 9.34 -20.19
N LEU A 71 -11.68 8.42 -20.54
CA LEU A 71 -12.99 8.33 -19.92
C LEU A 71 -12.90 7.87 -18.45
N TYR A 72 -11.98 6.97 -18.12
CA TYR A 72 -11.74 6.52 -16.74
C TYR A 72 -11.26 7.69 -15.87
N ASP A 73 -10.26 8.43 -16.34
CA ASP A 73 -9.73 9.58 -15.63
C ASP A 73 -10.78 10.69 -15.48
N LYS A 74 -11.59 10.92 -16.53
CA LYS A 74 -12.70 11.87 -16.48
C LYS A 74 -13.73 11.50 -15.41
N ILE A 75 -14.21 10.25 -15.38
CA ILE A 75 -15.22 9.82 -14.40
C ILE A 75 -14.67 9.86 -12.97
N ILE A 76 -13.39 9.52 -12.77
CA ILE A 76 -12.73 9.67 -11.46
C ILE A 76 -12.65 11.14 -11.04
N ASN A 77 -12.22 12.02 -11.95
CA ASN A 77 -12.08 13.46 -11.67
C ASN A 77 -13.44 14.13 -11.42
N ASP A 78 -14.48 13.75 -12.17
CA ASP A 78 -15.85 14.24 -11.99
C ASP A 78 -16.44 13.76 -10.65
N GLN A 79 -16.06 12.56 -10.17
CA GLN A 79 -16.43 12.09 -8.82
C GLN A 79 -15.60 12.76 -7.71
N ASN A 80 -14.38 13.22 -8.02
CA ASN A 80 -13.48 13.91 -7.08
C ASN A 80 -13.71 15.43 -6.98
N HIS A 81 -14.66 16.01 -7.74
CA HIS A 81 -14.96 17.45 -7.73
C HIS A 81 -15.53 17.98 -6.39
N PHE A 82 -15.60 17.16 -5.32
CA PHE A 82 -15.81 17.64 -3.96
C PHE A 82 -14.51 17.92 -3.18
N LEU A 83 -13.32 17.62 -3.73
CA LEU A 83 -12.02 17.76 -3.06
C LEU A 83 -10.98 18.60 -3.84
N THR A 84 -11.32 19.16 -5.01
CA THR A 84 -10.37 19.85 -5.91
C THR A 84 -10.76 21.29 -6.27
N ASN A 85 -11.19 22.08 -5.28
CA ASN A 85 -11.15 23.55 -5.37
C ASN A 85 -9.98 24.15 -4.55
N LEU A 86 -8.87 23.43 -4.49
CA LEU A 86 -7.54 23.98 -4.24
C LEU A 86 -6.63 23.42 -5.33
N ASN A 87 -6.02 24.33 -6.09
CA ASN A 87 -5.04 24.10 -7.15
C ASN A 87 -5.61 23.93 -8.57
N THR A 88 -6.04 25.07 -9.11
CA THR A 88 -5.88 25.41 -10.52
C THR A 88 -4.41 25.37 -10.94
N GLY A 89 -4.12 24.81 -12.11
CA GLY A 89 -2.77 24.78 -12.69
C GLY A 89 -2.70 24.02 -14.01
N ASN A 90 -3.20 24.67 -15.06
CA ASN A 90 -3.10 24.36 -16.49
C ASN A 90 -1.99 23.38 -16.93
N ASN A 91 -2.33 22.42 -17.80
CA ASN A 91 -1.79 22.39 -19.18
C ASN A 91 -2.53 21.39 -20.08
N GLN A 92 -2.91 21.88 -21.26
CA GLN A 92 -3.55 21.16 -22.36
C GLN A 92 -2.53 20.30 -23.15
N PRO A 93 -2.99 19.23 -23.85
CA PRO A 93 -2.15 18.37 -24.69
C PRO A 93 -2.03 18.92 -26.12
N ILE A 94 -0.84 18.79 -26.72
CA ILE A 94 -0.60 19.07 -28.15
C ILE A 94 -0.52 17.73 -28.91
N LEU A 95 -1.26 17.68 -30.02
CA LEU A 95 -1.45 16.56 -30.94
C LEU A 95 -0.21 16.27 -31.81
N LYS A 96 -0.13 15.01 -32.25
CA LYS A 96 0.84 14.43 -33.19
C LYS A 96 0.73 15.00 -34.60
N ASN A 97 1.79 14.85 -35.39
CA ASN A 97 1.69 14.64 -36.84
C ASN A 97 2.78 13.69 -37.34
N ASP A 98 2.37 12.82 -38.27
CA ASP A 98 3.05 11.68 -38.85
C ASP A 98 4.08 12.06 -39.93
N GLY A 99 4.97 11.11 -40.28
CA GLY A 99 5.79 11.21 -41.50
C GLY A 99 6.89 10.16 -41.63
N GLU A 100 6.73 9.27 -42.60
CA GLU A 100 7.54 8.10 -42.99
C GLU A 100 9.03 8.37 -43.29
N ASN A 101 9.90 7.37 -43.05
CA ASN A 101 10.61 6.54 -44.07
C ASN A 101 12.04 6.07 -43.66
N LYS A 102 12.31 4.78 -43.95
CA LYS A 102 13.59 4.12 -44.31
C LYS A 102 14.60 3.65 -43.24
N ASN A 103 14.76 2.32 -43.27
CA ASN A 103 15.95 1.49 -43.00
C ASN A 103 17.30 2.20 -42.90
N GLN A 104 17.95 2.06 -41.74
CA GLN A 104 19.34 1.65 -41.54
C GLN A 104 19.58 1.62 -40.03
N ILE A 105 20.23 0.58 -39.50
CA ILE A 105 20.71 0.57 -38.11
C ILE A 105 21.93 1.49 -38.08
N PRO A 106 21.90 2.68 -37.45
CA PRO A 106 23.09 3.48 -37.28
C PRO A 106 23.69 3.10 -35.93
N GLU A 107 24.95 2.68 -35.94
CA GLU A 107 25.79 2.64 -34.75
C GLU A 107 25.59 3.94 -33.95
N LYS A 108 25.08 3.83 -32.72
CA LYS A 108 24.85 5.01 -31.88
C LYS A 108 26.21 5.49 -31.38
N LYS A 109 26.85 6.36 -32.17
CA LYS A 109 27.86 7.30 -31.68
C LYS A 109 27.26 8.02 -30.47
N SER A 110 28.00 8.02 -29.37
CA SER A 110 27.69 8.69 -28.12
C SER A 110 27.63 10.20 -28.34
N THR A 111 26.48 10.70 -28.75
CA THR A 111 26.15 12.12 -28.74
C THR A 111 24.73 12.26 -28.21
N ASP A 112 24.62 12.25 -26.90
CA ASP A 112 23.69 13.14 -26.22
C ASP A 112 24.21 13.35 -24.79
N ASN A 113 24.68 14.57 -24.49
CA ASN A 113 24.79 15.07 -23.12
C ASN A 113 23.37 15.24 -22.57
N GLN A 114 22.58 14.18 -22.53
CA GLN A 114 21.33 14.18 -21.77
C GLN A 114 21.74 14.20 -20.31
N GLN A 115 21.75 15.41 -19.75
CA GLN A 115 21.86 15.63 -18.33
C GLN A 115 20.77 14.78 -17.67
N LEU A 116 21.20 13.73 -16.95
CA LEU A 116 20.28 12.84 -16.26
C LEU A 116 19.34 13.69 -15.39
N PRO A 117 18.04 13.34 -15.33
CA PRO A 117 17.09 14.08 -14.51
C PRO A 117 17.62 14.14 -13.07
N VAL A 118 17.80 15.36 -12.58
CA VAL A 118 18.28 15.62 -11.21
C VAL A 118 17.12 15.34 -10.26
N LEU A 119 17.39 14.67 -9.13
CA LEU A 119 16.38 14.46 -8.10
C LEU A 119 15.86 15.81 -7.60
N PRO A 120 14.53 15.95 -7.40
CA PRO A 120 13.96 17.20 -6.91
C PRO A 120 14.51 17.55 -5.53
N GLN A 121 14.60 18.84 -5.21
CA GLN A 121 15.06 19.26 -3.90
C GLN A 121 14.03 18.93 -2.81
N LEU A 122 14.52 18.54 -1.63
CA LEU A 122 13.72 18.39 -0.42
C LEU A 122 13.41 19.78 0.16
N ILE A 123 12.14 20.15 0.18
CA ILE A 123 11.67 21.43 0.72
C ILE A 123 11.93 21.46 2.23
N GLY A 124 12.62 22.49 2.71
CA GLY A 124 12.94 22.67 4.13
C GLY A 124 14.07 21.78 4.67
N ALA A 125 14.78 21.07 3.80
CA ALA A 125 15.94 20.28 4.21
C ALA A 125 17.16 21.17 4.49
N ASN A 126 17.83 20.90 5.61
CA ASN A 126 19.13 21.48 5.94
C ASN A 126 20.24 20.50 5.56
N TYR A 127 21.35 21.04 5.05
CA TYR A 127 22.57 20.26 4.81
C TYR A 127 23.12 19.71 6.14
N GLY A 128 23.46 18.41 6.16
CA GLY A 128 23.92 17.69 7.33
C GLY A 128 22.83 16.98 8.13
N ASP A 129 21.57 17.43 8.02
CA ASP A 129 20.47 16.96 8.86
C ASP A 129 19.58 15.89 8.18
N VAL A 130 19.70 15.72 6.87
CA VAL A 130 18.88 14.75 6.12
C VAL A 130 19.23 13.33 6.53
N VAL A 131 18.21 12.55 6.91
CA VAL A 131 18.36 11.12 7.21
C VAL A 131 17.36 10.35 6.36
N THR A 132 17.87 9.45 5.51
CA THR A 132 17.06 8.53 4.70
C THR A 132 17.15 7.12 5.25
N ARG A 133 16.21 6.24 4.87
CA ARG A 133 16.32 4.81 5.19
C ARG A 133 15.83 3.91 4.08
N PHE A 134 16.64 2.91 3.79
CA PHE A 134 16.29 1.75 2.98
C PHE A 134 15.86 0.59 3.91
N PRO A 135 14.58 0.18 3.90
CA PRO A 135 14.00 -0.71 4.91
C PRO A 135 13.67 -2.14 4.41
N PRO A 136 14.59 -2.92 3.83
CA PRO A 136 14.20 -4.17 3.19
C PRO A 136 13.74 -5.23 4.20
N GLU A 137 12.71 -6.00 3.85
CA GLU A 137 12.36 -7.22 4.57
C GLU A 137 13.36 -8.34 4.17
N PRO A 138 14.02 -9.01 5.12
CA PRO A 138 15.00 -10.05 4.80
C PRO A 138 14.30 -11.41 4.58
N ASN A 139 13.37 -11.46 3.64
CA ASN A 139 12.57 -12.65 3.28
C ASN A 139 12.68 -13.08 1.80
N GLY A 140 13.59 -12.45 1.05
CA GLY A 140 13.85 -12.77 -0.35
C GLY A 140 15.15 -12.13 -0.85
N TYR A 141 15.58 -12.55 -2.04
CA TYR A 141 16.76 -11.98 -2.70
C TYR A 141 16.48 -10.58 -3.23
N PRO A 142 17.44 -9.64 -3.16
CA PRO A 142 17.27 -8.32 -3.72
C PRO A 142 17.13 -8.39 -5.25
N HIS A 143 16.42 -7.42 -5.82
CA HIS A 143 16.15 -7.32 -7.26
C HIS A 143 16.18 -5.86 -7.69
N ILE A 144 16.02 -5.56 -8.99
CA ILE A 144 16.19 -4.20 -9.51
C ILE A 144 15.29 -3.13 -8.84
N GLY A 145 14.09 -3.51 -8.40
CA GLY A 145 13.25 -2.63 -7.58
C GLY A 145 13.89 -2.18 -6.26
N HIS A 146 14.61 -3.07 -5.57
CA HIS A 146 15.38 -2.75 -4.36
C HIS A 146 16.53 -1.78 -4.68
N ALA A 147 17.24 -2.01 -5.79
CA ALA A 147 18.31 -1.12 -6.24
C ALA A 147 17.80 0.31 -6.44
N LYS A 148 16.64 0.47 -7.09
CA LYS A 148 16.01 1.80 -7.28
C LYS A 148 15.76 2.50 -5.95
N ALA A 149 15.15 1.82 -4.98
CA ALA A 149 14.85 2.42 -3.68
C ALA A 149 16.14 2.81 -2.92
N ALA A 150 17.08 1.88 -2.81
CA ALA A 150 18.35 2.10 -2.11
C ALA A 150 19.18 3.25 -2.72
N ILE A 151 19.27 3.32 -4.05
CA ILE A 151 20.00 4.40 -4.74
C ILE A 151 19.31 5.75 -4.51
N ILE A 152 17.97 5.83 -4.58
CA ILE A 152 17.27 7.09 -4.33
C ILE A 152 17.52 7.57 -2.89
N ASP A 153 17.43 6.67 -1.91
CA ASP A 153 17.67 6.99 -0.50
C ASP A 153 19.12 7.44 -0.26
N GLU A 154 20.09 6.76 -0.88
CA GLU A 154 21.51 7.12 -0.82
C GLU A 154 21.78 8.48 -1.48
N GLU A 155 21.25 8.71 -2.68
CA GLU A 155 21.49 9.93 -3.44
C GLU A 155 20.97 11.16 -2.69
N TYR A 156 19.81 11.07 -2.04
CA TYR A 156 19.33 12.15 -1.16
C TYR A 156 20.24 12.36 0.05
N ALA A 157 20.69 11.29 0.72
CA ALA A 157 21.65 11.44 1.80
C ALA A 157 22.94 12.11 1.30
N ARG A 158 23.46 11.70 0.14
CA ARG A 158 24.68 12.26 -0.46
C ARG A 158 24.53 13.73 -0.86
N MET A 159 23.45 14.08 -1.55
CA MET A 159 23.15 15.44 -2.01
C MET A 159 23.12 16.45 -0.86
N TYR A 160 22.66 16.02 0.32
CA TYR A 160 22.48 16.87 1.49
C TYR A 160 23.53 16.64 2.58
N ASN A 161 24.60 15.88 2.31
CA ASN A 161 25.60 15.49 3.31
C ASN A 161 24.97 14.86 4.58
N GLY A 162 23.90 14.12 4.37
CA GLY A 162 23.09 13.43 5.37
C GLY A 162 23.56 11.99 5.64
N LYS A 163 22.65 11.18 6.19
CA LYS A 163 22.91 9.79 6.57
C LYS A 163 21.91 8.84 5.93
N LEU A 164 22.40 7.72 5.45
CA LEU A 164 21.58 6.60 5.01
C LEU A 164 21.54 5.54 6.12
N ILE A 165 20.33 5.10 6.48
CA ILE A 165 20.13 3.96 7.39
C ILE A 165 19.70 2.74 6.58
N LEU A 166 20.43 1.64 6.70
CA LEU A 166 19.95 0.32 6.31
C LEU A 166 19.21 -0.27 7.51
N ARG A 167 17.88 -0.37 7.42
CA ARG A 167 17.05 -0.93 8.49
C ARG A 167 16.38 -2.20 8.01
N PHE A 168 16.86 -3.38 8.43
CA PHE A 168 16.14 -4.61 8.12
C PHE A 168 14.79 -4.60 8.84
N ASP A 169 13.70 -4.70 8.09
CA ASP A 169 12.35 -4.75 8.66
C ASP A 169 11.98 -6.20 8.98
N ASP A 170 12.56 -6.70 10.06
CA ASP A 170 12.60 -8.11 10.44
C ASP A 170 11.61 -8.46 11.56
N THR A 171 10.32 -8.28 11.29
CA THR A 171 9.23 -8.49 12.26
C THR A 171 8.39 -9.74 11.99
N ASN A 172 8.79 -10.56 11.02
CA ASN A 172 8.14 -11.80 10.61
C ASN A 172 9.10 -12.99 10.71
N PRO A 173 9.19 -13.63 11.91
CA PRO A 173 10.19 -14.66 12.19
C PRO A 173 10.09 -15.89 11.29
N VAL A 174 8.90 -16.16 10.72
CA VAL A 174 8.66 -17.34 9.87
C VAL A 174 9.18 -17.16 8.44
N LYS A 175 9.22 -15.93 7.93
CA LYS A 175 9.61 -15.65 6.54
C LYS A 175 11.07 -15.27 6.39
N GLU A 176 11.68 -14.81 7.47
CA GLU A 176 13.01 -14.22 7.43
C GLU A 176 14.10 -15.28 7.56
N LYS A 177 15.24 -15.02 6.94
CA LYS A 177 16.39 -15.93 6.99
C LYS A 177 17.70 -15.18 6.90
N LEU A 178 18.72 -15.67 7.61
CA LEU A 178 20.07 -15.09 7.62
C LEU A 178 20.68 -14.96 6.21
N GLU A 179 20.36 -15.88 5.29
CA GLU A 179 20.81 -15.82 3.89
C GLU A 179 20.36 -14.53 3.19
N TYR A 180 19.15 -14.04 3.47
CA TYR A 180 18.62 -12.83 2.83
C TYR A 180 19.25 -11.56 3.38
N TYR A 181 19.58 -11.51 4.68
CA TYR A 181 20.36 -10.40 5.23
C TYR A 181 21.70 -10.25 4.51
N ALA A 182 22.41 -11.37 4.32
CA ALA A 182 23.70 -11.39 3.64
C ALA A 182 23.57 -10.96 2.18
N ALA A 183 22.60 -11.53 1.44
CA ALA A 183 22.37 -11.21 0.03
C ALA A 183 22.01 -9.73 -0.20
N ILE A 184 21.19 -9.15 0.69
CA ILE A 184 20.85 -7.72 0.62
C ILE A 184 22.09 -6.86 0.86
N ALA A 185 22.88 -7.16 1.89
CA ALA A 185 24.10 -6.41 2.20
C ALA A 185 25.13 -6.49 1.06
N GLU A 186 25.32 -7.68 0.47
CA GLU A 186 26.19 -7.89 -0.69
C GLU A 186 25.69 -7.11 -1.92
N GLY A 187 24.37 -7.12 -2.17
CA GLY A 187 23.77 -6.35 -3.27
C GLY A 187 23.97 -4.85 -3.13
N LEU A 188 23.90 -4.31 -1.91
CA LEU A 188 24.17 -2.89 -1.65
C LEU A 188 25.65 -2.55 -1.84
N GLU A 189 26.56 -3.39 -1.36
CA GLU A 189 28.01 -3.21 -1.58
C GLU A 189 28.36 -3.26 -3.07
N TRP A 190 27.74 -4.18 -3.83
CA TRP A 190 27.91 -4.25 -5.29
C TRP A 190 27.44 -2.97 -5.99
N LEU A 191 26.34 -2.39 -5.54
CA LEU A 191 25.85 -1.07 -6.00
C LEU A 191 26.69 0.11 -5.47
N LYS A 192 27.65 -0.15 -4.58
CA LYS A 192 28.45 0.86 -3.86
C LYS A 192 27.61 1.77 -2.95
N VAL A 193 26.43 1.32 -2.55
CA VAL A 193 25.56 2.01 -1.61
C VAL A 193 26.07 1.75 -0.19
N LYS A 194 26.55 2.79 0.49
CA LYS A 194 27.17 2.65 1.82
C LYS A 194 26.29 3.25 2.91
N PRO A 195 25.51 2.43 3.64
CA PRO A 195 24.73 2.93 4.77
C PRO A 195 25.65 3.42 5.90
N SER A 196 25.28 4.54 6.52
CA SER A 196 25.95 5.09 7.70
C SER A 196 25.63 4.30 8.96
N ILE A 197 24.45 3.70 9.03
CA ILE A 197 23.96 2.90 10.16
C ILE A 197 23.28 1.66 9.61
N VAL A 198 23.56 0.51 10.21
CA VAL A 198 22.85 -0.74 9.97
C VAL A 198 22.13 -1.14 11.26
N LYS A 199 20.83 -1.39 11.18
CA LYS A 199 19.99 -1.75 12.33
C LYS A 199 18.88 -2.70 11.89
N ASN A 200 18.26 -3.39 12.84
CA ASN A 200 17.07 -4.19 12.59
C ASN A 200 15.87 -3.62 13.37
N THR A 201 14.65 -3.83 12.88
CA THR A 201 13.45 -3.48 13.63
C THR A 201 13.32 -4.35 14.87
N SER A 202 13.75 -5.60 14.82
CA SER A 202 13.75 -6.55 15.94
C SER A 202 14.62 -6.11 17.13
N ASP A 203 15.65 -5.28 16.88
CA ASP A 203 16.47 -4.67 17.96
C ASP A 203 15.64 -3.71 18.83
N ASP A 204 14.56 -3.15 18.27
CA ASP A 204 13.69 -2.15 18.91
C ASP A 204 12.40 -2.72 19.52
N MET A 205 12.23 -4.04 19.60
CA MET A 205 11.00 -4.66 20.11
C MET A 205 10.59 -4.13 21.50
N GLY A 206 11.53 -3.93 22.41
CA GLY A 206 11.24 -3.33 23.72
C GLY A 206 10.67 -1.91 23.60
N ILE A 207 11.20 -1.08 22.70
CA ILE A 207 10.68 0.27 22.43
C ILE A 207 9.27 0.17 21.81
N LEU A 208 9.04 -0.77 20.89
CA LEU A 208 7.74 -0.98 20.28
C LEU A 208 6.68 -1.36 21.33
N TYR A 209 7.00 -2.30 22.23
CA TYR A 209 6.10 -2.67 23.33
C TYR A 209 5.81 -1.49 24.27
N GLU A 210 6.80 -0.66 24.61
CA GLU A 210 6.59 0.56 25.38
C GLU A 210 5.62 1.54 24.69
N TYR A 211 5.71 1.69 23.36
CA TYR A 211 4.73 2.48 22.62
C TYR A 211 3.35 1.81 22.56
N GLY A 212 3.29 0.48 22.50
CA GLY A 212 2.05 -0.29 22.64
C GLY A 212 1.34 0.03 23.97
N ARG A 213 2.07 -0.04 25.09
CA ARG A 213 1.57 0.35 26.42
C ARG A 213 1.05 1.78 26.44
N LYS A 214 1.82 2.74 25.90
CA LYS A 214 1.41 4.15 25.84
C LYS A 214 0.15 4.39 25.02
N LEU A 215 -0.03 3.66 23.92
CA LEU A 215 -1.23 3.75 23.09
C LEU A 215 -2.45 3.21 23.84
N ILE A 216 -2.32 2.06 24.52
CA ILE A 216 -3.40 1.48 25.33
C ILE A 216 -3.76 2.41 26.49
N GLN A 217 -2.75 2.94 27.22
CA GLN A 217 -2.95 3.91 28.31
C GLN A 217 -3.71 5.17 27.88
N ARG A 218 -3.53 5.60 26.63
CA ARG A 218 -4.22 6.75 26.04
C ARG A 218 -5.57 6.38 25.43
N ASN A 219 -6.04 5.14 25.61
CA ASN A 219 -7.25 4.60 25.00
C ASN A 219 -7.24 4.68 23.45
N CYS A 220 -6.04 4.65 22.86
CA CYS A 220 -5.82 4.67 21.40
C CYS A 220 -5.56 3.28 20.83
N ALA A 221 -5.46 2.25 21.67
CA ALA A 221 -5.33 0.86 21.26
C ALA A 221 -6.02 -0.08 22.26
N TYR A 222 -6.44 -1.24 21.78
CA TYR A 222 -7.13 -2.25 22.58
C TYR A 222 -6.74 -3.67 22.12
N VAL A 223 -6.87 -4.65 23.02
CA VAL A 223 -6.66 -6.06 22.70
C VAL A 223 -7.97 -6.63 22.15
N CYS A 224 -7.88 -7.34 21.04
CA CYS A 224 -9.02 -7.91 20.34
C CYS A 224 -8.84 -9.43 20.21
N GLU A 225 -9.74 -10.16 20.89
CA GLU A 225 -9.83 -11.63 20.89
C GLU A 225 -10.84 -12.15 19.85
N CYS A 226 -11.35 -11.28 18.98
CA CYS A 226 -12.24 -11.70 17.90
C CYS A 226 -11.47 -12.58 16.91
N ASN A 227 -12.10 -13.64 16.41
CA ASN A 227 -11.49 -14.44 15.35
C ASN A 227 -11.25 -13.60 14.06
N PRO A 228 -10.27 -14.00 13.22
CA PRO A 228 -9.91 -13.25 12.01
C PRO A 228 -11.05 -12.99 11.03
N GLU A 229 -11.97 -13.95 10.88
CA GLU A 229 -13.14 -13.84 10.00
C GLU A 229 -14.08 -12.73 10.47
N LEU A 230 -14.38 -12.68 11.77
CA LEU A 230 -15.21 -11.65 12.37
C LEU A 230 -14.56 -10.28 12.26
N ILE A 231 -13.25 -10.17 12.52
CA ILE A 231 -12.50 -8.93 12.33
C ILE A 231 -12.64 -8.43 10.89
N LYS A 232 -12.47 -9.32 9.91
CA LYS A 232 -12.59 -8.99 8.49
C LYS A 232 -14.00 -8.48 8.15
N VAL A 233 -15.04 -9.18 8.58
CA VAL A 233 -16.45 -8.78 8.34
C VAL A 233 -16.75 -7.43 8.97
N ASN A 234 -16.36 -7.24 10.23
CA ASN A 234 -16.56 -6.00 10.97
C ASN A 234 -15.85 -4.82 10.30
N ARG A 235 -14.59 -4.99 9.88
CA ARG A 235 -13.84 -3.97 9.13
C ARG A 235 -14.47 -3.65 7.78
N SER A 236 -14.95 -4.66 7.05
CA SER A 236 -15.65 -4.43 5.77
C SER A 236 -16.93 -3.62 5.96
N ASN A 237 -17.69 -3.90 7.01
CA ASN A 237 -18.97 -3.25 7.30
C ASN A 237 -18.85 -1.97 8.14
N GLY A 238 -17.66 -1.62 8.62
CA GLY A 238 -17.45 -0.46 9.50
C GLY A 238 -18.06 -0.63 10.89
N VAL A 239 -18.21 -1.86 11.37
CA VAL A 239 -18.82 -2.19 12.67
C VAL A 239 -17.74 -2.45 13.70
N SER A 240 -17.79 -1.78 14.84
CA SER A 240 -16.86 -2.01 15.96
C SER A 240 -17.17 -3.33 16.67
N CYS A 241 -16.14 -4.05 17.13
CA CYS A 241 -16.34 -5.20 18.01
C CYS A 241 -16.44 -4.77 19.48
N ASN A 242 -16.98 -5.65 20.34
CA ASN A 242 -17.14 -5.40 21.78
C ASN A 242 -15.80 -5.17 22.50
N CYS A 243 -14.71 -5.78 22.03
CA CYS A 243 -13.38 -5.58 22.62
C CYS A 243 -12.92 -4.11 22.57
N ARG A 244 -13.45 -3.31 21.63
CA ARG A 244 -13.11 -1.88 21.48
C ARG A 244 -13.56 -1.05 22.69
N SER A 245 -14.58 -1.51 23.43
CA SER A 245 -15.08 -0.84 24.63
C SER A 245 -14.48 -1.37 25.93
N ASN A 246 -13.48 -2.27 25.85
CA ASN A 246 -12.78 -2.76 27.04
C ASN A 246 -12.08 -1.63 27.78
N GLU A 247 -12.03 -1.73 29.11
CA GLU A 247 -11.32 -0.75 29.94
C GLU A 247 -9.81 -0.78 29.68
N VAL A 248 -9.15 0.35 29.91
CA VAL A 248 -7.69 0.49 29.71
C VAL A 248 -6.91 -0.52 30.55
N GLU A 249 -7.31 -0.74 31.81
CA GLU A 249 -6.64 -1.69 32.71
C GLU A 249 -6.71 -3.13 32.20
N HIS A 250 -7.88 -3.56 31.73
CA HIS A 250 -8.04 -4.87 31.12
C HIS A 250 -7.17 -5.02 29.86
N ASN A 251 -7.19 -4.04 28.95
CA ASN A 251 -6.35 -4.08 27.76
C ASN A 251 -4.85 -4.11 28.07
N LEU A 252 -4.40 -3.42 29.12
CA LEU A 252 -3.01 -3.49 29.57
C LEU A 252 -2.66 -4.88 30.10
N ASN A 253 -3.52 -5.46 30.94
CA ASN A 253 -3.34 -6.82 31.46
C ASN A 253 -3.23 -7.83 30.31
N GLU A 254 -4.14 -7.77 29.34
CA GLU A 254 -4.10 -8.69 28.19
C GLU A 254 -2.89 -8.46 27.30
N PHE A 255 -2.41 -7.22 27.16
CA PHE A 255 -1.19 -6.96 26.40
C PHE A 255 0.07 -7.52 27.10
N GLU A 256 0.14 -7.47 28.44
CA GLU A 256 1.24 -8.13 29.17
C GLU A 256 1.15 -9.66 29.07
N ASN A 257 -0.06 -10.24 29.12
CA ASN A 257 -0.27 -11.68 28.89
C ASN A 257 0.18 -12.10 27.49
N MET A 258 -0.08 -11.27 26.46
CA MET A 258 0.44 -11.49 25.11
C MET A 258 1.96 -11.50 25.07
N ILE A 259 2.62 -10.55 25.74
CA ILE A 259 4.09 -10.47 25.79
C ILE A 259 4.69 -11.63 26.60
N ALA A 260 3.98 -12.12 27.61
CA ALA A 260 4.39 -13.25 28.44
C ALA A 260 4.23 -14.62 27.75
N GLY A 261 3.56 -14.69 26.60
CA GLY A 261 3.36 -15.93 25.84
C GLY A 261 2.18 -16.77 26.33
N GLU A 262 1.20 -16.17 27.03
CA GLU A 262 0.00 -16.86 27.54
C GLU A 262 -1.04 -17.16 26.44
N TYR A 263 -0.89 -16.52 25.28
CA TYR A 263 -1.77 -16.66 24.12
C TYR A 263 -1.08 -17.35 22.95
N ARG A 264 -1.84 -18.14 22.20
CA ARG A 264 -1.40 -18.78 20.95
C ARG A 264 -1.61 -17.89 19.73
N GLN A 265 -0.98 -18.29 18.64
CA GLN A 265 -1.13 -17.60 17.36
C GLN A 265 -2.62 -17.46 16.95
N ASN A 266 -3.01 -16.22 16.62
CA ASN A 266 -4.36 -15.79 16.25
C ASN A 266 -5.42 -15.79 17.38
N GLU A 267 -5.07 -16.05 18.65
CA GLU A 267 -6.04 -15.96 19.75
C GLU A 267 -6.39 -14.50 20.07
N CYS A 268 -5.41 -13.59 19.98
CA CYS A 268 -5.66 -12.16 20.10
C CYS A 268 -4.67 -11.33 19.29
N ILE A 269 -5.03 -10.07 19.07
CA ILE A 269 -4.20 -9.04 18.44
C ILE A 269 -4.39 -7.70 19.14
N VAL A 270 -3.40 -6.81 19.08
CA VAL A 270 -3.59 -5.41 19.48
C VAL A 270 -3.99 -4.60 18.26
N ARG A 271 -5.04 -3.80 18.38
CA ARG A 271 -5.54 -2.94 17.30
C ARG A 271 -5.49 -1.48 17.73
N TYR A 272 -5.12 -0.61 16.80
CA TYR A 272 -5.30 0.82 16.96
C TYR A 272 -6.80 1.14 16.95
N SER A 273 -7.25 2.02 17.84
CA SER A 273 -8.63 2.54 17.85
C SER A 273 -8.72 3.66 16.81
N GLY A 274 -8.97 3.27 15.57
CA GLY A 274 -9.13 4.16 14.44
C GLY A 274 -10.61 4.50 14.17
N GLU A 275 -10.87 4.84 12.91
CA GLU A 275 -12.17 5.27 12.41
C GLU A 275 -12.83 4.14 11.62
N MET A 276 -13.80 3.48 12.22
CA MET A 276 -14.45 2.32 11.60
C MET A 276 -15.31 2.69 10.38
N ASP A 277 -15.81 3.91 10.30
CA ASP A 277 -16.57 4.47 9.19
C ASP A 277 -15.68 5.11 8.10
N SER A 278 -14.36 5.12 8.26
CA SER A 278 -13.43 5.72 7.30
C SER A 278 -13.58 5.12 5.90
N LEU A 279 -13.54 5.97 4.87
CA LEU A 279 -13.45 5.55 3.47
C LEU A 279 -12.12 4.84 3.17
N ASN A 280 -11.07 5.18 3.92
CA ASN A 280 -9.82 4.44 3.89
C ASN A 280 -9.92 3.21 4.80
N THR A 281 -10.15 2.04 4.20
CA THR A 281 -10.31 0.77 4.93
C THR A 281 -9.09 0.38 5.77
N ALA A 282 -7.91 0.93 5.48
CA ALA A 282 -6.71 0.73 6.29
C ALA A 282 -6.81 1.41 7.67
N MET A 283 -7.58 2.50 7.78
CA MET A 283 -7.77 3.25 9.04
C MET A 283 -8.82 2.62 9.97
N ARG A 284 -9.55 1.61 9.48
CA ARG A 284 -10.57 0.87 10.24
C ARG A 284 -9.89 -0.11 11.20
N ASP A 285 -9.56 0.39 12.38
CA ASP A 285 -8.91 -0.29 13.49
C ASP A 285 -7.79 -1.25 13.03
N PRO A 286 -6.67 -0.73 12.46
CA PRO A 286 -5.58 -1.54 11.96
C PRO A 286 -4.87 -2.31 13.09
N THR A 287 -4.32 -3.49 12.74
CA THR A 287 -3.53 -4.32 13.65
C THR A 287 -2.17 -3.68 13.90
N LEU A 288 -1.78 -3.59 15.17
CA LEU A 288 -0.47 -3.10 15.63
C LEU A 288 0.46 -4.24 16.04
N PHE A 289 -0.06 -5.18 16.84
CA PHE A 289 0.68 -6.35 17.32
C PHE A 289 -0.12 -7.63 17.04
N ARG A 290 0.60 -8.71 16.76
CA ARG A 290 0.06 -10.06 16.58
C ARG A 290 1.03 -11.07 17.17
N ILE A 291 0.50 -12.21 17.55
CA ILE A 291 1.30 -13.36 18.00
C ILE A 291 1.71 -14.18 16.78
N ILE A 292 2.98 -14.59 16.72
CA ILE A 292 3.52 -15.44 15.67
C ILE A 292 4.39 -16.50 16.34
N GLU A 293 3.97 -17.76 16.27
CA GLU A 293 4.77 -18.86 16.79
C GLU A 293 5.90 -19.16 15.80
N GLY A 294 7.12 -18.73 16.12
CA GLY A 294 8.30 -18.99 15.30
C GLY A 294 9.57 -18.37 15.87
N SER A 295 10.68 -19.09 15.76
CA SER A 295 12.00 -18.59 16.18
C SER A 295 12.49 -17.51 15.22
N HIS A 296 12.80 -16.33 15.73
CA HIS A 296 13.40 -15.26 14.93
C HIS A 296 14.84 -15.62 14.54
N PRO A 297 15.28 -15.46 13.27
CA PRO A 297 16.61 -15.90 12.81
C PRO A 297 17.79 -15.32 13.61
N LYS A 298 17.62 -14.11 14.16
CA LYS A 298 18.67 -13.42 14.94
C LYS A 298 18.46 -13.47 16.45
N LEU A 299 17.20 -13.58 16.90
CA LEU A 299 16.83 -13.38 18.30
C LEU A 299 16.29 -14.67 18.96
N GLY A 300 16.18 -15.77 18.21
CA GLY A 300 15.64 -17.01 18.71
C GLY A 300 14.20 -16.84 19.19
N ASN A 301 13.91 -17.44 20.35
CA ASN A 301 12.59 -17.43 20.98
C ASN A 301 12.40 -16.30 21.99
N LYS A 302 13.12 -15.18 21.85
CA LYS A 302 13.02 -14.07 22.81
C LYS A 302 11.63 -13.39 22.79
N TYR A 303 10.95 -13.41 21.66
CA TYR A 303 9.67 -12.70 21.42
C TYR A 303 8.66 -13.59 20.67
N THR A 304 8.59 -14.87 21.03
CA THR A 304 7.63 -15.85 20.49
C THR A 304 6.27 -15.77 21.17
#